data_AF-A0A9P6HUK1-F1
#
_entry.id   AF-A0A9P6HUK1-F1
#
_cell.length_a   1.000
_cell.length_b   1.000
_cell.length_c   1.000
_cell.angle_alpha   90.00
_cell.angle_beta   90.00
_cell.angle_gamma   90.00
#
_symmetry.space_group_name_H-M   'P 1'
#
loop_
_entity.id
_entity.type
_entity.pdbx_description
1 polymer ?
#
loop_
_entity_poly.entity_id
_entity_poly.type
_entity_poly.pdbx_seq_one_letter_code
_entity_poly.pdbx_strand_id
1 'polypeptide(L)'
;MLSASISHRKTEPQASTIKDGDTSSAETIATTTIRHANTSARASKSRGPSLQWWLMAIPSFLISAHGALFFTGMTPGDPEIKARILSSTGGCVHIAGSFVAMGLGPFQFLPSLRRHYPAIHRWLGWVYAAAVTFGGVAAFYVTFHSLALPWGRVGFALLACAWLETLRRSILAIRRDADLKSHRAWMTRNFALTYAAAMLRWQFPLMLVSGMEARFALSLTGFSCWIPNLVFVEYLVLGGLAK
;
A
#
# COMPACT_ATOMS: atom_id res chain seq x y z
N MET A 1 -7.18 -82.05 36.39
CA MET A 1 -8.04 -82.53 35.27
C MET A 1 -7.86 -81.52 34.14
N LEU A 2 -7.30 -81.73 32.95
CA LEU A 2 -6.67 -82.80 32.15
C LEU A 2 -5.64 -82.04 31.27
N SER A 3 -4.34 -82.32 31.32
CA SER A 3 -3.56 -83.27 30.49
C SER A 3 -3.46 -82.96 28.98
N ALA A 4 -2.21 -83.13 28.49
CA ALA A 4 -1.72 -83.32 27.10
C ALA A 4 -1.42 -82.06 26.26
N SER A 5 -0.39 -81.99 25.40
CA SER A 5 0.81 -82.80 25.12
C SER A 5 1.61 -82.10 24.00
N ILE A 6 2.92 -81.95 24.21
CA ILE A 6 4.10 -82.04 23.31
C ILE A 6 3.88 -81.97 21.77
N SER A 7 4.66 -81.11 21.07
CA SER A 7 5.54 -81.54 19.94
C SER A 7 6.52 -80.46 19.47
N HIS A 8 7.78 -80.89 19.28
CA HIS A 8 8.94 -80.17 18.78
C HIS A 8 8.93 -80.06 17.23
N ARG A 9 9.39 -78.95 16.65
CA ARG A 9 10.11 -78.99 15.36
C ARG A 9 11.04 -77.77 15.18
N LYS A 10 12.34 -78.05 15.04
CA LYS A 10 13.37 -77.11 14.55
C LYS A 10 13.35 -77.08 13.03
N THR A 11 13.53 -75.90 12.41
CA THR A 11 14.10 -75.73 11.06
C THR A 11 14.67 -74.32 10.90
N GLU A 12 16.00 -74.24 10.76
CA GLU A 12 16.74 -73.22 9.98
C GLU A 12 17.40 -73.97 8.80
N PRO A 13 18.02 -73.34 7.79
CA PRO A 13 17.91 -71.98 7.22
C PRO A 13 17.72 -72.02 5.68
N GLN A 14 17.31 -70.93 5.02
CA GLN A 14 17.58 -70.76 3.58
C GLN A 14 17.96 -69.32 3.23
N ALA A 15 19.21 -69.15 2.82
CA ALA A 15 19.75 -67.97 2.19
C ALA A 15 19.12 -67.81 0.79
N SER A 16 18.42 -66.69 0.57
CA SER A 16 17.96 -66.30 -0.76
C SER A 16 19.03 -65.45 -1.44
N THR A 17 19.48 -65.98 -2.57
CA THR A 17 20.31 -65.34 -3.59
C THR A 17 19.77 -63.95 -3.96
N ILE A 18 20.55 -62.90 -3.73
CA ILE A 18 20.26 -61.55 -4.25
C ILE A 18 20.52 -61.60 -5.76
N LYS A 19 19.46 -61.46 -6.55
CA LYS A 19 19.55 -61.24 -8.00
C LYS A 19 19.97 -59.79 -8.24
N ASP A 20 21.04 -59.63 -8.99
CA ASP A 20 21.45 -58.38 -9.64
C ASP A 20 20.29 -57.85 -10.50
N GLY A 21 19.61 -56.80 -10.03
CA GLY A 21 18.45 -56.28 -10.73
C GLY A 21 17.96 -54.91 -10.27
N ASP A 22 18.79 -54.12 -9.58
CA ASP A 22 18.30 -52.86 -8.97
C ASP A 22 19.20 -51.64 -9.13
N THR A 23 20.13 -51.64 -10.09
CA THR A 23 20.93 -50.44 -10.39
C THR A 23 20.19 -49.44 -11.29
N SER A 24 19.32 -49.94 -12.20
CA SER A 24 18.55 -49.10 -13.13
C SER A 24 17.41 -48.32 -12.46
N SER A 25 16.74 -48.92 -11.48
CA SER A 25 15.68 -48.28 -10.70
C SER A 25 16.22 -47.14 -9.84
N ALA A 26 17.39 -47.36 -9.21
CA ALA A 26 18.03 -46.38 -8.32
C ALA A 26 18.53 -45.14 -9.08
N GLU A 27 19.15 -45.32 -10.26
CA GLU A 27 19.57 -44.19 -11.12
C GLU A 27 18.36 -43.39 -11.65
N THR A 28 17.27 -44.07 -12.00
CA THR A 28 16.05 -43.43 -12.50
C THR A 28 15.36 -42.60 -11.40
N ILE A 29 15.32 -43.11 -10.17
CA ILE A 29 14.78 -42.40 -9.02
C ILE A 29 15.66 -41.19 -8.68
N ALA A 30 16.98 -41.36 -8.58
CA ALA A 30 17.91 -40.27 -8.28
C ALA A 30 17.83 -39.14 -9.33
N THR A 31 17.74 -39.48 -10.62
CA THR A 31 17.62 -38.51 -11.71
C THR A 31 16.28 -37.75 -11.66
N THR A 32 15.21 -38.42 -11.25
CA THR A 32 13.88 -37.82 -11.08
C THR A 32 13.83 -36.89 -9.86
N THR A 33 14.45 -37.26 -8.75
CA THR A 33 14.53 -36.41 -7.55
C THR A 33 15.37 -35.16 -7.80
N ILE A 34 16.48 -35.26 -8.55
CA ILE A 34 17.32 -34.11 -8.91
C ILE A 34 16.60 -33.17 -9.90
N ARG A 35 15.81 -33.70 -10.86
CA ARG A 35 14.96 -32.86 -11.75
C ARG A 35 13.83 -32.16 -11.00
N HIS A 36 13.24 -32.80 -9.99
CA HIS A 36 12.21 -32.18 -9.16
C HIS A 36 12.78 -31.14 -8.17
N ALA A 37 13.99 -31.34 -7.66
CA ALA A 37 14.70 -30.34 -6.87
C ALA A 37 15.08 -29.10 -7.70
N ASN A 38 15.44 -29.26 -8.98
CA ASN A 38 15.78 -28.14 -9.87
C ASN A 38 14.57 -27.34 -10.37
N THR A 39 13.35 -27.91 -10.32
CA THR A 39 12.11 -27.19 -10.69
C THR A 39 11.51 -26.40 -9.53
N SER A 40 11.73 -26.82 -8.28
CA SER A 40 11.40 -26.02 -7.08
C SER A 40 12.43 -24.93 -6.78
N ALA A 41 13.68 -25.10 -7.25
CA ALA A 41 14.76 -24.12 -7.17
C ALA A 41 14.75 -23.08 -8.30
N ARG A 42 13.65 -22.94 -9.06
CA ARG A 42 13.43 -21.76 -9.89
C ARG A 42 13.03 -20.61 -8.97
N ALA A 43 14.02 -20.12 -8.22
CA ALA A 43 14.01 -18.90 -7.44
C ALA A 43 13.15 -17.88 -8.18
N SER A 44 12.06 -17.45 -7.56
CA SER A 44 11.26 -16.36 -8.12
C SER A 44 12.19 -15.16 -8.18
N LYS A 45 12.83 -14.92 -9.34
CA LYS A 45 13.58 -13.70 -9.61
C LYS A 45 12.67 -12.58 -9.13
N SER A 46 13.15 -11.78 -8.18
CA SER A 46 12.39 -10.69 -7.60
C SER A 46 11.97 -9.77 -8.75
N ARG A 47 10.77 -9.98 -9.29
CA ARG A 47 10.20 -9.07 -10.27
C ARG A 47 10.11 -7.74 -9.53
N GLY A 48 10.72 -6.72 -10.12
CA GLY A 48 10.72 -5.37 -9.58
C GLY A 48 9.30 -4.82 -9.39
N PRO A 49 9.17 -3.52 -9.08
CA PRO A 49 7.85 -2.91 -8.90
C PRO A 49 6.95 -3.16 -10.12
N SER A 50 5.69 -3.52 -9.88
CA SER A 50 4.72 -3.77 -10.96
C SER A 50 4.38 -2.47 -11.71
N LEU A 51 3.80 -2.59 -12.91
CA LEU A 51 3.29 -1.44 -13.66
C LEU A 51 2.30 -0.60 -12.83
N GLN A 52 1.40 -1.26 -12.10
CA GLN A 52 0.44 -0.59 -11.21
C GLN A 52 1.13 0.25 -10.13
N TRP A 53 2.26 -0.24 -9.60
CA TRP A 53 3.04 0.51 -8.63
C TRP A 53 3.63 1.78 -9.25
N TRP A 54 4.15 1.71 -10.48
CA TRP A 54 4.69 2.88 -11.18
C TRP A 54 3.62 3.91 -11.55
N LEU A 55 2.44 3.46 -12.00
CA LEU A 55 1.30 4.34 -12.28
C LEU A 55 0.87 5.14 -11.05
N MET A 56 1.02 4.55 -9.87
CA MET A 56 0.77 5.22 -8.60
C MET A 56 1.97 6.08 -8.14
N ALA A 57 3.19 5.59 -8.27
CA ALA A 57 4.39 6.22 -7.72
C ALA A 57 4.81 7.48 -8.47
N ILE A 58 4.76 7.48 -9.81
CA ILE A 58 5.20 8.62 -10.62
C ILE A 58 4.41 9.88 -10.30
N PRO A 59 3.07 9.90 -10.34
CA PRO A 59 2.31 11.09 -9.96
C PRO A 59 2.54 11.47 -8.49
N SER A 60 2.68 10.49 -7.60
CA SER A 60 2.97 10.74 -6.19
C SER A 60 4.29 11.50 -6.01
N PHE A 61 5.36 11.06 -6.67
CA PHE A 61 6.66 11.74 -6.61
C PHE A 61 6.64 13.11 -7.26
N LEU A 62 5.96 13.27 -8.40
CA LEU A 62 5.81 14.58 -9.05
C LEU A 62 5.10 15.58 -8.14
N ILE A 63 4.03 15.16 -7.48
CA ILE A 63 3.28 16.01 -6.54
C ILE A 63 4.06 16.27 -5.26
N SER A 64 4.83 15.28 -4.78
CA SER A 64 5.75 15.46 -3.66
C SER A 64 6.82 16.50 -3.97
N ALA A 65 7.44 16.41 -5.17
CA ALA A 65 8.45 17.36 -5.62
C ALA A 65 7.85 18.77 -5.79
N HIS A 66 6.67 18.88 -6.39
CA HIS A 66 5.94 20.15 -6.48
C HIS A 66 5.65 20.74 -5.09
N GLY A 67 5.26 19.92 -4.12
CA GLY A 67 5.04 20.35 -2.73
C GLY A 67 6.30 20.87 -2.06
N ALA A 68 7.45 20.24 -2.30
CA ALA A 68 8.74 20.71 -1.80
C ALA A 68 9.15 22.04 -2.46
N LEU A 69 9.02 22.14 -3.79
CA LEU A 69 9.31 23.36 -4.56
C LEU A 69 8.37 24.52 -4.23
N PHE A 70 7.20 24.26 -3.64
CA PHE A 70 6.28 25.31 -3.22
C PHE A 70 6.91 26.23 -2.17
N PHE A 71 7.75 25.68 -1.28
CA PHE A 71 8.45 26.45 -0.26
C PHE A 71 9.61 27.29 -0.80
N THR A 72 10.10 26.98 -2.01
CA THR A 72 11.15 27.78 -2.67
C THR A 72 10.58 28.89 -3.55
N GLY A 73 9.26 28.95 -3.73
CA GLY A 73 8.58 29.92 -4.59
C GLY A 73 8.71 29.65 -6.09
N MET A 74 9.41 28.59 -6.50
CA MET A 74 9.70 28.25 -7.91
C MET A 74 8.51 27.60 -8.64
N THR A 75 7.42 27.28 -7.95
CA THR A 75 6.24 26.67 -8.57
C THR A 75 5.49 27.69 -9.44
N PRO A 76 4.76 27.27 -10.48
CA PRO A 76 3.84 28.16 -11.20
C PRO A 76 2.65 28.59 -10.31
N GLY A 77 2.05 29.75 -10.61
CA GLY A 77 0.84 30.25 -9.94
C GLY A 77 0.99 31.63 -9.31
N ASP A 78 -0.13 32.20 -8.88
CA ASP A 78 -0.24 33.55 -8.35
C ASP A 78 0.64 33.76 -7.09
N PRO A 79 1.59 34.71 -7.12
CA PRO A 79 2.43 35.05 -5.98
C PRO A 79 1.65 35.45 -4.72
N GLU A 80 0.52 36.13 -4.85
CA GLU A 80 -0.29 36.60 -3.71
C GLU A 80 -0.94 35.42 -2.98
N ILE A 81 -1.48 34.46 -3.74
CA ILE A 81 -2.05 33.23 -3.18
C ILE A 81 -0.97 32.42 -2.47
N LYS A 82 0.23 32.31 -3.05
CA LYS A 82 1.36 31.61 -2.42
C LYS A 82 1.78 32.28 -1.12
N ALA A 83 1.94 33.61 -1.12
CA ALA A 83 2.29 34.37 0.07
C ALA A 83 1.27 34.17 1.20
N ARG A 84 -0.03 34.21 0.87
CA ARG A 84 -1.12 33.94 1.82
C ARG A 84 -1.07 32.53 2.42
N ILE A 85 -0.71 31.53 1.61
CA ILE A 85 -0.59 30.15 2.10
C ILE A 85 0.64 30.00 3.00
N LEU A 86 1.78 30.55 2.59
CA LEU A 86 3.03 30.47 3.34
C LEU A 86 2.99 31.28 4.64
N SER A 87 2.18 32.34 4.71
CA SER A 87 1.94 33.08 5.95
C SER A 87 1.02 32.33 6.94
N SER A 88 0.31 31.29 6.47
CA SER A 88 -0.56 30.48 7.33
C SER A 88 0.18 29.25 7.85
N THR A 89 0.29 29.13 9.17
CA THR A 89 0.86 27.94 9.82
C THR A 89 0.13 26.66 9.39
N GLY A 90 -1.20 26.71 9.32
CA GLY A 90 -2.00 25.57 8.84
C GLY A 90 -1.71 25.22 7.37
N GLY A 91 -1.55 26.23 6.51
CA GLY A 91 -1.17 26.01 5.11
C GLY A 91 0.18 25.30 4.98
N CYS A 92 1.20 25.81 5.67
CA CYS A 92 2.54 25.23 5.69
C CYS A 92 2.54 23.79 6.21
N VAL A 93 1.92 23.54 7.37
CA VAL A 93 1.87 22.18 7.97
C VAL A 93 1.10 21.22 7.06
N HIS A 94 0.01 21.66 6.45
CA HIS A 94 -0.76 20.83 5.51
C HIS A 94 0.08 20.45 4.29
N ILE A 95 0.74 21.41 3.63
CA ILE A 95 1.56 21.14 2.45
C ILE A 95 2.74 20.25 2.83
N ALA A 96 3.43 20.54 3.93
CA ALA A 96 4.55 19.76 4.42
C ALA A 96 4.16 18.29 4.69
N GLY A 97 3.12 18.07 5.49
CA GLY A 97 2.63 16.73 5.78
C GLY A 97 2.15 16.00 4.52
N SER A 98 1.47 16.69 3.61
CA SER A 98 0.93 16.10 2.39
C SER A 98 2.03 15.65 1.42
N PHE A 99 3.06 16.46 1.19
CA PHE A 99 4.14 16.07 0.28
C PHE A 99 4.97 14.92 0.86
N VAL A 100 5.25 14.93 2.18
CA VAL A 100 5.97 13.83 2.84
C VAL A 100 5.16 12.53 2.76
N ALA A 101 3.85 12.58 3.07
CA ALA A 101 2.99 11.41 2.97
C ALA A 101 2.93 10.88 1.53
N MET A 102 2.80 11.76 0.54
CA MET A 102 2.75 11.38 -0.87
C MET A 102 4.08 10.76 -1.34
N GLY A 103 5.22 11.33 -0.96
CA GLY A 103 6.54 10.81 -1.31
C GLY A 103 6.84 9.47 -0.63
N LEU A 104 6.41 9.27 0.62
CA LEU A 104 6.72 8.04 1.37
C LEU A 104 5.73 6.90 1.11
N GLY A 105 4.49 7.21 0.73
CA GLY A 105 3.43 6.22 0.58
C GLY A 105 3.75 5.09 -0.40
N PRO A 106 4.24 5.34 -1.63
CA PRO A 106 4.56 4.27 -2.58
C PRO A 106 5.53 3.22 -2.03
N PHE A 107 6.52 3.62 -1.21
CA PHE A 107 7.46 2.69 -0.60
C PHE A 107 6.80 1.70 0.36
N GLN A 108 5.68 2.06 1.00
CA GLN A 108 4.92 1.18 1.88
C GLN A 108 4.27 -0.03 1.15
N PHE A 109 4.06 0.11 -0.16
CA PHE A 109 3.45 -0.92 -1.00
C PHE A 109 4.48 -1.84 -1.68
N LEU A 110 5.79 -1.62 -1.49
CA LEU A 110 6.83 -2.48 -2.04
C LEU A 110 6.97 -3.80 -1.25
N PRO A 111 6.71 -4.98 -1.86
CA PRO A 111 6.85 -6.26 -1.17
C PRO A 111 8.30 -6.54 -0.76
N SER A 112 9.27 -6.11 -1.58
CA SER A 112 10.70 -6.28 -1.31
C SER A 112 11.12 -5.56 -0.04
N LEU A 113 10.71 -4.31 0.13
CA LEU A 113 11.00 -3.51 1.33
C LEU A 113 10.41 -4.15 2.58
N ARG A 114 9.15 -4.61 2.50
CA ARG A 114 8.46 -5.25 3.63
C ARG A 114 9.09 -6.58 4.06
N ARG A 115 9.62 -7.36 3.11
CA ARG A 115 10.22 -8.68 3.37
C ARG A 115 11.67 -8.60 3.82
N HIS A 116 12.49 -7.78 3.17
CA HIS A 116 13.94 -7.75 3.39
C HIS A 116 14.37 -6.67 4.39
N TYR A 117 13.61 -5.57 4.51
CA TYR A 117 13.96 -4.43 5.35
C TYR A 117 12.77 -3.98 6.23
N PRO A 118 12.27 -4.85 7.13
CA PRO A 118 11.08 -4.56 7.93
C PRO A 118 11.26 -3.35 8.87
N ALA A 119 12.48 -3.10 9.38
CA ALA A 119 12.77 -1.93 10.20
C ALA A 119 12.59 -0.62 9.42
N ILE A 120 13.09 -0.56 8.18
CA ILE A 120 12.93 0.60 7.28
C ILE A 120 11.46 0.81 6.95
N HIS A 121 10.73 -0.26 6.61
CA HIS A 121 9.30 -0.19 6.35
C HIS A 121 8.54 0.43 7.53
N ARG A 122 8.82 -0.02 8.76
CA ARG A 122 8.19 0.52 9.98
C ARG A 122 8.55 1.98 10.21
N TRP A 123 9.82 2.36 10.10
CA TRP A 123 10.25 3.74 10.31
C TRP A 123 9.60 4.69 9.30
N LEU A 124 9.64 4.35 8.01
CA LEU A 124 8.93 5.10 6.97
C LEU A 124 7.42 5.16 7.22
N GLY A 125 6.83 4.08 7.74
CA GLY A 125 5.42 4.02 8.13
C GLY A 125 5.08 4.99 9.26
N TRP A 126 5.96 5.14 10.26
CA TRP A 126 5.80 6.12 11.34
C TRP A 126 5.95 7.56 10.86
N VAL A 127 6.94 7.83 10.01
CA VAL A 127 7.09 9.16 9.39
C VAL A 127 5.87 9.50 8.55
N TYR A 128 5.37 8.56 7.75
CA TYR A 128 4.12 8.72 7.00
C TYR A 128 2.93 8.99 7.93
N ALA A 129 2.77 8.23 9.02
CA ALA A 129 1.67 8.40 9.96
C ALA A 129 1.69 9.78 10.65
N ALA A 130 2.88 10.25 11.04
CA ALA A 130 3.04 11.59 11.59
C ALA A 130 2.67 12.66 10.55
N ALA A 131 3.17 12.52 9.31
CA ALA A 131 2.89 13.44 8.22
C ALA A 131 1.39 13.54 7.90
N VAL A 132 0.68 12.40 7.83
CA VAL A 132 -0.78 12.35 7.65
C VAL A 132 -1.51 12.96 8.84
N THR A 133 -1.05 12.74 10.06
CA THR A 133 -1.70 13.25 11.28
C THR A 133 -1.64 14.78 11.31
N PHE A 134 -0.44 15.35 11.25
CA PHE A 134 -0.27 16.81 11.26
C PHE A 134 -0.84 17.45 9.99
N GLY A 135 -0.58 16.84 8.83
CA GLY A 135 -1.08 17.32 7.55
C GLY A 135 -2.60 17.27 7.45
N GLY A 136 -3.25 16.26 8.03
CA GLY A 136 -4.70 16.07 8.03
C GLY A 136 -5.43 16.99 9.01
N VAL A 137 -4.89 17.19 10.22
CA VAL A 137 -5.42 18.19 11.17
C VAL A 137 -5.31 19.59 10.56
N ALA A 138 -4.18 19.90 9.96
CA ALA A 138 -3.99 21.16 9.25
C ALA A 138 -4.92 21.28 8.04
N ALA A 139 -5.14 20.20 7.28
CA ALA A 139 -6.10 20.15 6.16
C ALA A 139 -7.51 20.54 6.61
N PHE A 140 -7.96 19.98 7.74
CA PHE A 140 -9.26 20.27 8.32
C PHE A 140 -9.38 21.74 8.73
N TYR A 141 -8.35 22.33 9.32
CA TYR A 141 -8.34 23.76 9.65
C TYR A 141 -8.38 24.67 8.39
N VAL A 142 -7.56 24.37 7.37
CA VAL A 142 -7.48 25.23 6.18
C VAL A 142 -8.72 25.15 5.30
N THR A 143 -9.55 24.09 5.39
CA THR A 143 -10.79 23.99 4.61
C THR A 143 -11.75 25.15 4.89
N PHE A 144 -11.81 25.64 6.13
CA PHE A 144 -12.66 26.76 6.53
C PHE A 144 -12.22 28.09 5.90
N HIS A 145 -10.96 28.17 5.48
CA HIS A 145 -10.34 29.35 4.86
C HIS A 145 -10.18 29.19 3.33
N SER A 146 -10.72 28.11 2.77
CA SER A 146 -10.69 27.79 1.34
C SER A 146 -11.58 28.73 0.52
N LEU A 147 -11.17 28.99 -0.72
CA LEU A 147 -11.95 29.77 -1.68
C LEU A 147 -13.15 29.01 -2.26
N ALA A 148 -13.23 27.70 -2.00
CA ALA A 148 -14.36 26.86 -2.36
C ALA A 148 -15.68 27.39 -1.77
N LEU A 149 -16.77 27.12 -2.47
CA LEU A 149 -18.14 27.32 -2.00
C LEU A 149 -18.38 26.50 -0.73
N PRO A 150 -19.36 26.88 0.12
CA PRO A 150 -19.61 26.19 1.40
C PRO A 150 -19.74 24.67 1.28
N TRP A 151 -20.46 24.18 0.25
CA TRP A 151 -20.61 22.74 0.01
C TRP A 151 -19.29 22.06 -0.40
N GLY A 152 -18.43 22.74 -1.16
CA GLY A 152 -17.10 22.25 -1.51
C GLY A 152 -16.18 22.11 -0.30
N ARG A 153 -16.27 23.06 0.66
CA ARG A 153 -15.55 23.00 1.94
C ARG A 153 -15.95 21.77 2.76
N VAL A 154 -17.22 21.37 2.71
CA VAL A 154 -17.70 20.13 3.33
C VAL A 154 -16.99 18.91 2.72
N GLY A 155 -16.84 18.86 1.39
CA GLY A 155 -16.11 17.79 0.71
C GLY A 155 -14.66 17.66 1.19
N PHE A 156 -13.94 18.79 1.29
CA PHE A 156 -12.57 18.81 1.81
C PHE A 156 -12.49 18.48 3.31
N ALA A 157 -13.47 18.92 4.12
CA ALA A 157 -13.53 18.58 5.54
C ALA A 157 -13.75 17.08 5.75
N LEU A 158 -14.67 16.47 4.97
CA LEU A 158 -14.92 15.03 4.99
C LEU A 158 -13.69 14.25 4.54
N LEU A 159 -12.97 14.71 3.51
CA LEU A 159 -11.70 14.13 3.09
C LEU A 159 -10.68 14.15 4.24
N ALA A 160 -10.49 15.29 4.92
CA ALA A 160 -9.56 15.39 6.04
C ALA A 160 -9.92 14.44 7.19
N CYS A 161 -11.21 14.36 7.56
CA CYS A 161 -11.70 13.44 8.58
C CYS A 161 -11.49 11.97 8.18
N ALA A 162 -11.84 11.61 6.94
CA ALA A 162 -11.66 10.25 6.42
C ALA A 162 -10.17 9.87 6.36
N TRP A 163 -9.30 10.82 6.01
CA TRP A 163 -7.86 10.60 5.95
C TRP A 163 -7.28 10.30 7.34
N LEU A 164 -7.66 11.06 8.36
CA LEU A 164 -7.27 10.80 9.75
C LEU A 164 -7.86 9.49 10.28
N GLU A 165 -9.14 9.24 10.03
CA GLU A 165 -9.84 8.05 10.55
C GLU A 165 -9.30 6.76 9.94
N THR A 166 -9.01 6.73 8.64
CA THR A 166 -8.42 5.56 7.98
C THR A 166 -7.01 5.26 8.51
N LEU A 167 -6.21 6.28 8.82
CA LEU A 167 -4.92 6.10 9.50
C LEU A 167 -5.11 5.55 10.91
N ARG A 168 -6.03 6.14 11.69
CA ARG A 168 -6.31 5.68 13.06
C ARG A 168 -6.69 4.19 13.07
N ARG A 169 -7.56 3.76 12.16
CA ARG A 169 -7.96 2.36 12.01
C ARG A 169 -6.82 1.46 11.56
N SER A 170 -5.94 1.93 10.67
CA SER A 170 -4.79 1.14 10.25
C SER A 170 -3.80 0.90 11.40
N ILE A 171 -3.57 1.91 12.24
CA ILE A 171 -2.71 1.82 13.42
C ILE A 171 -3.35 0.92 14.49
N LEU A 172 -4.66 1.06 14.72
CA LEU A 172 -5.38 0.22 15.68
C LEU A 172 -5.33 -1.26 15.30
N ALA A 173 -5.56 -1.57 14.02
CA ALA A 173 -5.51 -2.93 13.51
C ALA A 173 -4.16 -3.60 13.76
N ILE A 174 -3.04 -2.87 13.65
CA ILE A 174 -1.70 -3.44 13.87
C ILE A 174 -1.28 -3.42 15.34
N ARG A 175 -1.55 -2.33 16.08
CA ARG A 175 -1.08 -2.14 17.47
C ARG A 175 -1.93 -2.89 18.50
N ARG A 176 -3.25 -2.96 18.28
CA ARG A 176 -4.19 -3.58 19.22
C ARG A 176 -4.58 -4.97 18.78
N ASP A 177 -4.92 -5.13 17.50
CA ASP A 177 -5.56 -6.37 17.02
C ASP A 177 -4.56 -7.34 16.35
N ALA A 178 -3.30 -6.91 16.14
CA ALA A 178 -2.27 -7.63 15.39
C ALA A 178 -2.72 -8.14 14.00
N ASP A 179 -3.76 -7.52 13.43
CA ASP A 179 -4.37 -7.92 12.16
C ASP A 179 -3.70 -7.22 10.98
N LEU A 180 -2.79 -7.95 10.34
CA LEU A 180 -2.08 -7.51 9.15
C LEU A 180 -2.99 -7.33 7.93
N LYS A 181 -4.08 -8.10 7.81
CA LYS A 181 -5.00 -8.01 6.67
C LYS A 181 -5.79 -6.71 6.77
N SER A 182 -6.37 -6.43 7.93
CA SER A 182 -7.09 -5.18 8.18
C SER A 182 -6.17 -3.97 8.11
N HIS A 183 -4.96 -4.04 8.69
CA HIS A 183 -3.98 -2.96 8.58
C HIS A 183 -3.68 -2.59 7.12
N ARG A 184 -3.42 -3.59 6.27
CA ARG A 184 -3.17 -3.38 4.84
C ARG A 184 -4.38 -2.75 4.14
N ALA A 185 -5.58 -3.26 4.41
CA ALA A 185 -6.80 -2.72 3.80
C ALA A 185 -7.04 -1.25 4.20
N TRP A 186 -6.84 -0.90 5.47
CA TRP A 186 -6.95 0.49 5.93
C TRP A 186 -5.84 1.39 5.38
N MET A 187 -4.61 0.88 5.26
CA MET A 187 -3.51 1.63 4.62
C MET A 187 -3.75 1.87 3.14
N THR A 188 -4.34 0.92 2.40
CA THR A 188 -4.72 1.13 0.99
C THR A 188 -5.77 2.23 0.86
N ARG A 189 -6.80 2.24 1.72
CA ARG A 189 -7.81 3.31 1.75
C ARG A 189 -7.19 4.66 2.12
N ASN A 190 -6.32 4.67 3.13
CA ASN A 190 -5.65 5.88 3.56
C ASN A 190 -4.78 6.47 2.44
N PHE A 191 -4.01 5.65 1.73
CA PHE A 191 -3.20 6.12 0.62
C PHE A 191 -4.04 6.59 -0.57
N ALA A 192 -5.20 5.96 -0.84
CA ALA A 192 -6.13 6.43 -1.86
C ALA A 192 -6.67 7.85 -1.57
N LEU A 193 -6.88 8.17 -0.29
CA LEU A 193 -7.23 9.51 0.18
C LEU A 193 -6.04 10.47 0.09
N THR A 194 -4.82 10.03 0.43
CA THR A 194 -3.59 10.82 0.19
C THR A 194 -3.46 11.17 -1.30
N TYR A 195 -3.74 10.22 -2.19
CA TYR A 195 -3.69 10.37 -3.64
C TYR A 195 -4.68 11.38 -4.20
N ALA A 196 -5.67 11.81 -3.41
CA ALA A 196 -6.57 12.89 -3.78
C ALA A 196 -5.85 14.20 -4.10
N ALA A 197 -4.70 14.45 -3.46
CA ALA A 197 -3.86 15.59 -3.80
C ALA A 197 -3.42 15.52 -5.27
N ALA A 198 -2.98 14.36 -5.76
CA ALA A 198 -2.62 14.21 -7.17
C ALA A 198 -3.84 14.45 -8.07
N MET A 199 -4.97 13.82 -7.79
CA MET A 199 -6.19 13.98 -8.59
C MET A 199 -6.66 15.43 -8.67
N LEU A 200 -6.59 16.18 -7.57
CA LEU A 200 -6.94 17.61 -7.55
C LEU A 200 -6.04 18.41 -8.50
N ARG A 201 -4.72 18.16 -8.52
CA ARG A 201 -3.79 18.89 -9.40
C ARG A 201 -3.95 18.57 -10.88
N TRP A 202 -4.60 17.46 -11.22
CA TRP A 202 -5.00 17.17 -12.61
C TRP A 202 -6.37 17.74 -12.93
N GLN A 203 -7.36 17.51 -12.07
CA GLN A 203 -8.74 17.91 -12.30
C GLN A 203 -8.91 19.43 -12.31
N PHE A 204 -8.34 20.13 -11.32
CA PHE A 204 -8.58 21.56 -11.15
C PHE A 204 -8.10 22.39 -12.34
N PRO A 205 -6.86 22.25 -12.87
CA PRO A 205 -6.45 22.99 -14.05
C PRO A 205 -7.26 22.66 -15.31
N LEU A 206 -7.62 21.39 -15.52
CA LEU A 206 -8.44 20.96 -16.67
C LEU A 206 -9.83 21.61 -16.63
N MET A 207 -10.42 21.69 -15.44
CA MET A 207 -11.69 22.37 -15.21
C MET A 207 -11.61 23.88 -15.49
N LEU A 208 -10.51 24.54 -15.14
CA LEU A 208 -10.32 25.95 -15.48
C LEU A 208 -10.17 26.17 -16.98
N VAL A 209 -9.40 25.30 -17.66
CA VAL A 209 -9.22 25.38 -19.12
C VAL A 209 -10.52 25.12 -19.88
N SER A 210 -11.44 24.32 -19.32
CA SER A 210 -12.78 24.14 -19.89
C SER A 210 -13.72 25.34 -19.68
N GLY A 211 -13.23 26.44 -19.11
CA GLY A 211 -14.01 27.67 -18.87
C GLY A 211 -14.85 27.65 -17.58
N MET A 212 -14.63 26.69 -16.68
CA MET A 212 -15.39 26.61 -15.43
C MET A 212 -14.91 27.65 -14.42
N GLU A 213 -15.84 28.28 -13.71
CA GLU A 213 -15.53 29.25 -12.66
C GLU A 213 -14.65 28.60 -11.57
N ALA A 214 -13.58 29.27 -11.16
CA ALA A 214 -12.58 28.71 -10.25
C ALA A 214 -13.14 28.25 -8.90
N ARG A 215 -14.07 29.00 -8.29
CA ARG A 215 -14.67 28.62 -7.00
C ARG A 215 -15.54 27.38 -7.14
N PHE A 216 -16.31 27.30 -8.22
CA PHE A 216 -17.13 26.14 -8.53
C PHE A 216 -16.27 24.91 -8.84
N ALA A 217 -15.26 25.04 -9.70
CA ALA A 217 -14.30 23.99 -10.03
C ALA A 217 -13.60 23.45 -8.77
N LEU A 218 -13.10 24.35 -7.91
CA LEU A 218 -12.46 23.96 -6.65
C LEU A 218 -13.44 23.20 -5.74
N SER A 219 -14.71 23.63 -5.70
CA SER A 219 -15.75 22.98 -4.89
C SER A 219 -16.07 21.58 -5.39
N LEU A 220 -16.15 21.39 -6.70
CA LEU A 220 -16.37 20.09 -7.33
C LEU A 220 -15.20 19.14 -7.01
N THR A 221 -13.96 19.64 -7.10
CA THR A 221 -12.78 18.86 -6.72
C THR A 221 -12.79 18.44 -5.25
N GLY A 222 -13.48 19.17 -4.37
CA GLY A 222 -13.68 18.79 -2.97
C GLY A 222 -14.29 17.40 -2.77
N PHE A 223 -14.94 16.84 -3.80
CA PHE A 223 -15.51 15.49 -3.80
C PHE A 223 -14.84 14.59 -4.86
N SER A 224 -14.70 15.09 -6.09
CA SER A 224 -14.24 14.28 -7.22
C SER A 224 -12.77 13.87 -7.14
N CYS A 225 -11.96 14.53 -6.30
CA CYS A 225 -10.56 14.16 -6.17
C CYS A 225 -10.33 12.88 -5.33
N TRP A 226 -11.26 12.50 -4.46
CA TRP A 226 -11.04 11.40 -3.50
C TRP A 226 -12.12 10.32 -3.53
N ILE A 227 -13.38 10.66 -3.82
CA ILE A 227 -14.46 9.66 -3.88
C ILE A 227 -14.18 8.58 -4.93
N PRO A 228 -13.80 8.92 -6.19
CA PRO A 228 -13.47 7.90 -7.18
C PRO A 228 -12.30 7.01 -6.75
N ASN A 229 -11.31 7.54 -6.03
CA ASN A 229 -10.16 6.77 -5.54
C ASN A 229 -10.61 5.73 -4.50
N LEU A 230 -11.48 6.11 -3.57
CA LEU A 230 -12.03 5.18 -2.59
C LEU A 230 -12.89 4.10 -3.24
N VAL A 231 -13.77 4.48 -4.17
CA VAL A 231 -14.61 3.54 -4.93
C VAL A 231 -13.71 2.55 -5.68
N PHE A 232 -12.68 3.04 -6.38
CA PHE A 232 -11.71 2.21 -7.07
C PHE A 232 -11.05 1.19 -6.13
N VAL A 233 -10.55 1.65 -4.97
CA VAL A 233 -9.89 0.76 -4.01
C VAL A 233 -10.87 -0.25 -3.40
N GLU A 234 -12.08 0.16 -3.06
CA GLU A 234 -13.06 -0.73 -2.43
C GLU A 234 -13.50 -1.85 -3.39
N TYR A 235 -13.82 -1.52 -4.64
CA TYR A 235 -14.35 -2.51 -5.59
C TYR A 235 -13.26 -3.33 -6.29
N LEU A 236 -12.19 -2.68 -6.77
CA LEU A 236 -11.21 -3.34 -7.63
C LEU A 236 -10.02 -3.92 -6.86
N VAL A 237 -9.62 -3.28 -5.76
CA VAL A 237 -8.46 -3.73 -4.98
C VAL A 237 -8.88 -4.61 -3.81
N LEU A 238 -9.90 -4.20 -3.05
CA LEU A 238 -10.34 -4.93 -1.85
C LEU A 238 -11.48 -5.92 -2.14
N GLY A 239 -12.42 -5.57 -3.02
CA GLY A 239 -13.47 -6.46 -3.49
C GLY A 239 -12.94 -7.66 -4.28
N GLY A 240 -11.80 -7.48 -4.97
CA GLY A 240 -11.07 -8.59 -5.61
C GLY A 240 -10.35 -9.54 -4.65
N LEU A 241 -10.12 -9.14 -3.39
CA LEU A 241 -9.50 -9.99 -2.35
C LEU A 241 -10.54 -10.80 -1.54
N ALA A 242 -11.83 -10.58 -1.80
CA ALA A 242 -12.94 -11.31 -1.19
C ALA A 242 -13.50 -12.42 -2.09
N LYS A 243 -12.93 -12.61 -3.28
CA LYS A 243 -13.15 -13.75 -4.18
C LYS A 243 -11.92 -14.62 -4.20
#